data_AF-A0A1Z8T3F4-F1
#
_entry.id   AF-A0A1Z8T3F4-F1
#
_cell.length_a   1.000
_cell.length_b   1.000
_cell.length_c   1.000
_cell.angle_alpha   90.00
_cell.angle_beta   90.00
_cell.angle_gamma   90.00
#
_symmetry.space_group_name_H-M   'P 1'
#
loop_
_entity.id
_entity.type
_entity.pdbx_description
1 polymer ?
#
loop_
_entity_poly.entity_id
_entity_poly.type
_entity_poly.pdbx_seq_one_letter_code
_entity_poly.pdbx_strand_id
1 'polypeptide(L)'
;MDPITAITAATAAFNVIKKGFDMGKDIEGMYSDMGRWMGAISDVNHANKMAANPPIFKKLFAGSSIEEDAMNAFAAKKKAEQMEDELRTYVNLVYGPNSWNEILKLQVKIRKDRQEQIYAQQELRSYILNVIAIIVASIVGVCGIVGLIWLLMLA
;
A
#
# COMPACT_ATOMS: atom_id res chain seq x y z
N MET A 1 8.41 7.56 4.06
CA MET A 1 7.53 8.72 4.33
C MET A 1 7.68 9.06 5.80
N ASP A 2 7.98 10.31 6.12
CA ASP A 2 8.00 10.81 7.49
C ASP A 2 6.56 10.97 8.04
N PRO A 3 6.37 10.98 9.37
CA PRO A 3 5.03 11.08 9.99
C PRO A 3 4.23 12.32 9.56
N ILE A 4 4.90 13.45 9.29
CA ILE A 4 4.26 14.73 8.96
C ILE A 4 3.67 14.67 7.54
N THR A 5 4.43 14.16 6.58
CA THR A 5 3.95 13.95 5.21
C THR A 5 2.75 12.99 5.21
N ALA A 6 2.84 11.88 5.95
CA ALA A 6 1.77 10.90 6.04
C ALA A 6 0.49 11.47 6.66
N ILE A 7 0.59 12.26 7.75
CA ILE A 7 -0.59 12.86 8.38
C ILE A 7 -1.19 13.99 7.53
N THR A 8 -0.38 14.67 6.72
CA THR A 8 -0.87 15.69 5.78
C THR A 8 -1.73 15.06 4.70
N ALA A 9 -1.26 13.95 4.12
CA ALA A 9 -2.04 13.18 3.15
C ALA A 9 -3.34 12.64 3.77
N ALA A 10 -3.27 12.12 5.01
CA ALA A 10 -4.45 11.67 5.74
C ALA A 10 -5.43 12.83 5.99
N THR A 11 -4.95 13.99 6.45
CA THR A 11 -5.80 15.17 6.71
C THR A 11 -6.51 15.63 5.44
N ALA A 12 -5.82 15.64 4.29
CA ALA A 12 -6.42 16.01 3.02
C ALA A 12 -7.56 15.07 2.62
N ALA A 13 -7.34 13.75 2.69
CA ALA A 13 -8.38 12.77 2.39
C ALA A 13 -9.54 12.84 3.39
N PHE A 14 -9.26 13.05 4.68
CA PHE A 14 -10.26 13.23 5.73
C PHE A 14 -11.18 14.42 5.44
N ASN A 15 -10.63 15.58 5.07
CA ASN A 15 -11.42 16.77 4.76
C ASN A 15 -12.36 16.56 3.56
N VAL A 16 -11.93 15.75 2.58
CA VAL A 16 -12.79 15.38 1.44
C VAL A 16 -13.97 14.51 1.90
N ILE A 17 -13.71 13.52 2.77
CA ILE A 17 -14.74 12.65 3.33
C ILE A 17 -15.72 13.47 4.17
N LYS A 18 -15.22 14.31 5.08
CA LYS A 18 -16.03 15.18 5.93
C LYS A 18 -16.94 16.09 5.11
N LYS A 19 -16.41 16.73 4.06
CA LYS A 19 -17.23 17.54 3.15
C LYS A 19 -18.26 16.68 2.40
N GLY A 20 -17.91 15.46 2.01
CA GLY A 20 -18.86 14.53 1.39
C GLY A 20 -20.04 14.21 2.32
N PHE A 21 -19.75 13.96 3.60
CA PHE A 21 -20.74 13.78 4.65
C PHE A 21 -21.63 15.00 4.89
N ASP A 22 -21.04 16.20 4.94
CA ASP A 22 -21.79 17.46 5.08
C ASP A 22 -22.73 17.70 3.89
N MET A 23 -22.36 17.18 2.72
CA MET A 23 -23.17 17.24 1.49
C MET A 23 -24.17 16.08 1.36
N GLY A 24 -24.26 15.18 2.35
CA GLY A 24 -25.14 14.01 2.33
C GLY A 24 -24.77 12.97 1.29
N LYS A 25 -23.48 12.86 0.90
CA LYS A 25 -23.04 11.84 -0.04
C LYS A 25 -23.09 10.45 0.59
N ASP A 26 -23.51 9.47 -0.20
CA ASP A 26 -23.46 8.07 0.18
C ASP A 26 -22.02 7.58 0.28
N ILE A 27 -21.79 6.69 1.26
CA ILE A 27 -20.48 6.11 1.54
C ILE A 27 -19.90 5.35 0.34
N GLU A 28 -20.76 4.78 -0.52
CA GLU A 28 -20.35 4.13 -1.75
C GLU A 28 -19.57 5.07 -2.68
N GLY A 29 -20.04 6.32 -2.80
CA GLY A 29 -19.37 7.37 -3.56
C GLY A 29 -18.08 7.88 -2.91
N MET A 30 -17.80 7.49 -1.67
CA MET A 30 -16.63 7.91 -0.89
C MET A 30 -15.68 6.76 -0.55
N TYR A 31 -15.94 5.54 -1.01
CA TYR A 31 -15.06 4.39 -0.75
C TYR A 31 -13.62 4.60 -1.21
N SER A 32 -13.43 5.32 -2.32
CA SER A 32 -12.09 5.65 -2.83
C SER A 32 -11.33 6.59 -1.88
N ASP A 33 -11.97 7.67 -1.44
CA ASP A 33 -11.38 8.62 -0.48
C ASP A 33 -11.16 7.99 0.90
N MET A 34 -12.12 7.16 1.35
CA MET A 34 -12.04 6.39 2.59
C MET A 34 -10.88 5.38 2.56
N GLY A 35 -10.68 4.69 1.43
CA GLY A 35 -9.53 3.82 1.21
C GLY A 35 -8.19 4.57 1.19
N ARG A 36 -8.15 5.75 0.55
CA ARG A 36 -6.97 6.62 0.53
C ARG A 36 -6.62 7.12 1.93
N TRP A 37 -7.61 7.57 2.69
CA TRP A 37 -7.45 7.98 4.09
C TRP A 37 -6.93 6.82 4.95
N MET A 38 -7.55 5.63 4.88
CA MET A 38 -7.09 4.43 5.61
C MET A 38 -5.69 3.96 5.21
N GLY A 39 -5.30 4.15 3.95
CA GLY A 39 -3.93 3.93 3.49
C GLY A 39 -2.96 4.89 4.18
N ALA A 40 -3.24 6.19 4.12
CA ALA A 40 -2.41 7.21 4.74
C ALA A 40 -2.29 7.04 6.28
N ILE A 41 -3.35 6.63 6.97
CA ILE A 41 -3.31 6.31 8.41
C ILE A 41 -2.41 5.10 8.69
N SER A 42 -2.44 4.08 7.83
CA SER A 42 -1.51 2.94 7.90
C SER A 42 -0.05 3.41 7.77
N ASP A 43 0.21 4.36 6.86
CA ASP A 43 1.53 4.94 6.67
C ASP A 43 1.97 5.78 7.87
N VAL A 44 1.08 6.57 8.48
CA VAL A 44 1.33 7.30 9.73
C VAL A 44 1.72 6.32 10.84
N ASN A 45 0.95 5.24 11.02
CA ASN A 45 1.22 4.24 12.04
C ASN A 45 2.56 3.53 11.82
N HIS A 46 2.90 3.25 10.56
CA HIS A 46 4.20 2.68 10.21
C HIS A 46 5.35 3.67 10.47
N ALA A 47 5.22 4.92 10.02
CA ALA A 47 6.20 5.97 10.24
C ALA A 47 6.44 6.23 11.74
N ASN A 48 5.38 6.21 12.55
CA ASN A 48 5.49 6.36 14.01
C ASN A 48 6.25 5.19 14.67
N LYS A 49 6.02 3.95 14.21
CA LYS A 49 6.80 2.79 14.69
C LYS A 49 8.28 2.91 14.34
N MET A 50 8.60 3.43 13.16
CA MET A 50 9.98 3.67 12.73
C MET A 50 10.63 4.83 13.50
N ALA A 51 9.88 5.89 13.80
CA ALA A 51 10.35 7.01 14.61
C ALA A 51 10.61 6.61 16.07
N ALA A 52 9.80 5.70 16.62
CA ALA A 52 10.03 5.14 17.97
C ALA A 52 11.25 4.21 18.04
N ASN A 53 11.64 3.59 16.92
CA ASN A 53 12.80 2.71 16.82
C ASN A 53 13.73 3.15 15.67
N PRO A 54 14.43 4.30 15.80
CA PRO A 54 15.25 4.79 14.71
C PRO A 54 16.45 3.85 14.49
N PRO A 55 16.86 3.59 13.23
CA PRO A 55 18.01 2.76 12.92
C PRO A 55 19.29 3.31 13.59
N ILE A 56 20.19 2.41 14.00
CA ILE A 56 21.36 2.72 14.84
C ILE A 56 22.20 3.87 14.29
N PHE A 57 22.32 3.98 12.96
CA PHE A 57 23.05 5.07 12.30
C PHE A 57 22.41 6.46 12.53
N LYS A 58 21.07 6.57 12.56
CA LYS A 58 20.38 7.84 12.88
C LYS A 58 20.55 8.25 14.35
N LYS A 59 20.67 7.27 15.26
CA LYS A 59 20.84 7.53 16.70
C LYS A 59 22.16 8.22 17.04
N LEU A 60 23.20 8.04 16.23
CA LEU A 60 24.55 8.53 16.50
C LEU A 60 24.82 9.95 15.97
N PHE A 61 24.10 10.40 14.94
CA PHE A 61 24.36 11.70 14.28
C PHE A 61 23.30 12.78 14.56
N ALA A 62 22.16 12.45 15.18
CA ALA A 62 20.99 13.34 15.24
C ALA A 62 20.45 13.60 16.65
N GLY A 63 21.28 13.57 17.70
CA GLY A 63 20.88 13.57 19.12
C GLY A 63 19.74 14.51 19.53
N SER A 64 19.67 15.75 19.02
CA SER A 64 18.57 16.69 19.31
C SER A 64 17.33 16.51 18.42
N SER A 65 17.47 15.94 17.23
CA SER A 65 16.39 15.72 16.26
C SER A 65 15.53 14.49 16.60
N ILE A 66 16.02 13.60 17.46
CA ILE A 66 15.29 12.37 17.85
C ILE A 66 14.08 12.70 18.74
N GLU A 67 14.23 13.64 19.69
CA GLU A 67 13.12 14.04 20.58
C GLU A 67 12.04 14.79 19.80
N GLU A 68 12.42 15.70 18.91
CA GLU A 68 11.50 16.43 18.04
C GLU A 68 10.74 15.49 17.08
N ASP A 69 11.45 14.55 16.44
CA ASP A 69 10.85 13.54 15.56
C ASP A 69 9.84 12.65 16.32
N ALA A 70 10.17 12.26 17.55
CA ALA A 70 9.27 11.47 18.40
C ALA A 70 8.02 12.25 18.82
N MET A 71 8.17 13.54 19.13
CA MET A 71 7.03 14.42 19.46
C MET A 71 6.12 14.63 18.25
N ASN A 72 6.70 14.88 17.07
CA ASN A 72 5.97 15.02 15.81
C ASN A 72 5.22 13.73 15.44
N ALA A 73 5.86 12.58 15.63
CA ALA A 73 5.25 11.27 15.45
C ALA A 73 4.06 11.06 16.40
N PHE A 74 4.21 11.42 17.67
CA PHE A 74 3.14 11.34 18.65
C PHE A 74 1.95 12.25 18.29
N ALA A 75 2.21 13.50 17.92
CA ALA A 75 1.18 14.44 17.48
C ALA A 75 0.45 13.93 16.24
N ALA A 76 1.17 13.40 15.25
CA ALA A 76 0.59 12.78 14.07
C ALA A 76 -0.30 11.59 14.43
N LYS A 77 0.13 10.73 15.37
CA LYS A 77 -0.68 9.61 15.87
C LYS A 77 -1.98 10.11 16.52
N LYS A 78 -1.90 11.11 17.40
CA LYS A 78 -3.09 11.64 18.07
C LYS A 78 -4.08 12.28 17.11
N LYS A 79 -3.57 12.98 16.09
CA LYS A 79 -4.42 13.52 15.03
C LYS A 79 -5.08 12.42 14.20
N ALA A 80 -4.36 11.32 13.93
CA ALA A 80 -4.91 10.15 13.24
C ALA A 80 -6.05 9.49 14.06
N GLU A 81 -5.84 9.28 15.36
CA GLU A 81 -6.85 8.74 16.29
C GLU A 81 -8.11 9.62 16.32
N GLN A 82 -7.95 10.95 16.39
CA GLN A 82 -9.07 11.90 16.36
C GLN A 82 -9.89 11.81 15.07
N MET A 83 -9.23 11.75 13.92
CA MET A 83 -9.92 11.59 12.63
C MET A 83 -10.67 10.25 12.55
N GLU A 84 -10.09 9.17 13.09
CA GLU A 84 -10.74 7.87 13.13
C GLU A 84 -11.99 7.89 14.00
N ASP A 85 -11.91 8.48 15.20
CA ASP A 85 -13.04 8.56 16.11
C ASP A 85 -14.18 9.41 15.53
N GLU A 86 -13.86 10.52 14.84
CA GLU A 86 -14.86 11.34 14.16
C GLU A 86 -15.57 10.56 13.04
N LEU A 87 -14.81 9.87 12.18
CA LEU A 87 -15.38 9.05 11.10
C LEU A 87 -16.19 7.87 11.65
N ARG A 88 -15.68 7.18 12.67
CA ARG A 88 -16.38 6.07 13.33
C ARG A 88 -17.70 6.54 13.92
N THR A 89 -17.70 7.68 14.60
CA THR A 89 -18.90 8.26 15.20
C THR A 89 -19.92 8.59 14.12
N TYR A 90 -19.50 9.29 13.06
CA TYR A 90 -20.38 9.64 11.95
C TYR A 90 -20.97 8.41 11.26
N VAL A 91 -20.13 7.44 10.89
CA VAL A 91 -20.56 6.23 10.19
C VAL A 91 -21.57 5.45 11.02
N ASN A 92 -21.30 5.26 12.30
CA ASN A 92 -22.21 4.54 13.18
C ASN A 92 -23.52 5.32 13.44
N LEU A 93 -23.47 6.65 13.42
CA LEU A 93 -24.66 7.49 13.53
C LEU A 93 -25.57 7.34 12.31
N VAL A 94 -25.00 7.34 11.11
CA VAL A 94 -25.76 7.34 9.84
C VAL A 94 -26.21 5.94 9.43
N TYR A 95 -25.33 4.96 9.50
CA TYR A 95 -25.58 3.60 9.01
C TYR A 95 -25.98 2.62 10.12
N GLY A 96 -25.93 3.07 11.38
CA GLY A 96 -26.29 2.29 12.54
C GLY A 96 -25.08 1.64 13.23
N PRO A 97 -25.31 1.02 14.40
CA PRO A 97 -24.25 0.47 15.23
C PRO A 97 -23.40 -0.56 14.48
N ASN A 98 -22.10 -0.62 14.76
CA ASN A 98 -21.12 -1.54 14.16
C ASN A 98 -20.80 -1.35 12.66
N SER A 99 -21.44 -0.41 11.96
CA SER A 99 -21.15 -0.13 10.55
C SER A 99 -19.68 0.17 10.28
N TRP A 100 -19.01 0.86 11.20
CA TRP A 100 -17.56 1.09 11.10
C TRP A 100 -16.75 -0.20 11.01
N ASN A 101 -17.11 -1.22 11.80
CA ASN A 101 -16.40 -2.50 11.82
C ASN A 101 -16.61 -3.29 10.52
N GLU A 102 -17.77 -3.13 9.87
CA GLU A 102 -18.05 -3.73 8.57
C GLU A 102 -17.16 -3.12 7.48
N ILE A 103 -17.00 -1.79 7.50
CA ILE A 103 -16.06 -1.09 6.59
C ILE A 103 -14.64 -1.59 6.79
N LEU A 104 -14.17 -1.72 8.04
CA LEU A 104 -12.82 -2.23 8.33
C LEU A 104 -12.64 -3.66 7.80
N LYS A 105 -13.62 -4.55 8.00
CA LYS A 105 -13.59 -5.92 7.46
C LYS A 105 -13.52 -5.92 5.93
N LEU A 106 -14.34 -5.09 5.28
CA LEU A 106 -14.36 -4.95 3.83
C LEU A 106 -13.00 -4.47 3.30
N GLN A 107 -12.38 -3.50 3.97
CA GLN A 107 -11.07 -2.97 3.59
C GLN A 107 -9.96 -4.02 3.72
N VAL A 108 -9.95 -4.80 4.80
CA VAL A 108 -9.01 -5.91 4.96
C VAL A 108 -9.17 -6.92 3.83
N LYS A 109 -10.42 -7.27 3.48
CA LYS A 109 -10.71 -8.15 2.34
C LYS A 109 -10.18 -7.56 1.02
N ILE A 110 -10.49 -6.30 0.71
CA ILE A 110 -10.03 -5.63 -0.52
C ILE A 110 -8.49 -5.62 -0.61
N ARG A 111 -7.80 -5.37 0.51
CA ARG A 111 -6.32 -5.39 0.53
C ARG A 111 -5.77 -6.78 0.22
N LYS A 112 -6.37 -7.82 0.81
CA LYS A 112 -6.00 -9.21 0.54
C LYS A 112 -6.26 -9.58 -0.92
N ASP A 113 -7.46 -9.29 -1.44
CA ASP A 113 -7.84 -9.58 -2.82
C ASP A 113 -6.91 -8.87 -3.83
N ARG A 114 -6.49 -7.63 -3.54
CA ARG A 114 -5.49 -6.92 -4.37
C ARG A 114 -4.12 -7.57 -4.34
N GLN A 115 -3.66 -8.04 -3.18
CA GLN A 115 -2.38 -8.75 -3.08
C GLN A 115 -2.41 -10.06 -3.88
N GLU A 116 -3.50 -10.82 -3.78
CA GLU A 116 -3.69 -12.05 -4.54
C GLU A 116 -3.73 -11.79 -6.05
N GLN A 117 -4.43 -10.75 -6.50
CA GLN A 117 -4.45 -10.35 -7.90
C GLN A 117 -3.08 -9.95 -8.43
N ILE A 118 -2.31 -9.17 -7.66
CA ILE A 118 -0.95 -8.77 -8.05
C ILE A 118 -0.05 -10.02 -8.15
N TYR A 119 -0.15 -10.93 -7.18
CA TYR A 119 0.60 -12.18 -7.19
C TYR A 119 0.26 -13.05 -8.40
N ALA A 120 -1.03 -13.25 -8.67
CA ALA A 120 -1.49 -14.00 -9.85
C ALA A 120 -1.02 -13.37 -11.17
N GLN A 121 -1.02 -12.04 -11.27
CA GLN A 121 -0.47 -11.34 -12.44
C GLN A 121 1.04 -11.52 -12.58
N GLN A 122 1.79 -11.54 -11.47
CA GLN A 122 3.23 -11.79 -11.48
C GLN A 122 3.55 -13.23 -11.89
N GLU A 123 2.80 -14.21 -11.38
CA GLU A 123 2.92 -15.61 -11.78
C GLU A 123 2.59 -15.82 -13.26
N LEU A 124 1.53 -15.19 -13.78
CA LEU A 124 1.21 -15.27 -15.19
C LEU A 124 2.32 -14.69 -16.06
N ARG A 125 2.89 -13.54 -15.66
CA ARG A 125 4.02 -12.92 -16.37
C ARG A 125 5.26 -13.81 -16.33
N SER A 126 5.63 -14.36 -15.18
CA SER A 126 6.80 -15.23 -15.05
C SER A 126 6.60 -16.53 -15.83
N TYR A 127 5.40 -17.11 -15.78
CA TYR A 127 5.02 -18.28 -16.57
C TYR A 127 5.14 -18.01 -18.07
N ILE A 128 4.56 -16.92 -18.58
CA ILE A 128 4.65 -16.54 -20.00
C ILE A 128 6.11 -16.33 -20.41
N LEU A 129 6.90 -15.60 -19.61
CA LEU A 129 8.32 -15.37 -19.90
C LEU A 129 9.12 -16.68 -19.90
N ASN A 130 8.86 -17.58 -18.95
CA ASN A 130 9.50 -18.89 -18.90
C ASN A 130 9.15 -19.75 -20.12
N VAL A 131 7.87 -19.78 -20.53
CA VAL A 131 7.44 -20.51 -21.72
C VAL A 131 8.12 -19.95 -22.98
N ILE A 132 8.15 -18.63 -23.13
CA ILE A 132 8.84 -17.97 -24.25
C ILE A 132 10.33 -18.31 -24.24
N ALA A 133 10.99 -18.25 -23.07
CA ALA A 133 12.41 -18.56 -22.93
C ALA A 133 12.72 -20.02 -23.32
N ILE A 134 11.89 -20.98 -22.90
CA ILE A 134 12.04 -22.40 -23.27
C ILE A 134 11.88 -22.58 -24.78
N ILE A 135 10.89 -21.94 -25.41
CA ILE A 135 10.67 -22.04 -26.86
C ILE A 135 11.90 -21.49 -27.62
N VAL A 136 12.37 -20.30 -27.24
CA VAL A 136 13.53 -19.66 -27.87
C VAL A 136 14.79 -20.50 -27.69
N ALA A 137 15.07 -20.97 -26.47
CA ALA A 137 16.22 -21.83 -26.18
C ALA A 137 16.17 -23.13 -26.99
N SER A 138 14.98 -23.72 -27.15
CA SER A 138 14.78 -24.94 -27.93
C SER A 138 15.07 -24.71 -29.42
N ILE A 139 14.58 -23.61 -29.99
CA ILE A 139 14.85 -23.24 -31.39
C ILE A 139 16.35 -23.00 -31.61
N VAL A 140 16.99 -22.21 -30.73
CA VAL A 140 18.44 -21.94 -30.82
C VAL A 140 19.24 -23.24 -30.70
N GLY A 141 18.85 -24.14 -29.79
CA GLY A 141 19.49 -25.45 -29.62
C GLY A 141 19.40 -26.30 -30.89
N VAL A 142 18.21 -26.43 -31.48
CA VAL A 142 18.02 -27.20 -32.72
C VAL A 142 18.78 -26.58 -33.89
N CYS A 143 18.68 -25.26 -34.08
CA CYS A 143 19.41 -24.55 -35.14
C CYS A 143 20.94 -24.71 -34.98
N GLY A 144 21.44 -24.67 -33.74
CA GLY A 144 22.86 -24.89 -33.44
C GLY A 144 23.31 -26.30 -33.81
N ILE A 145 22.54 -27.33 -33.46
CA ILE A 145 22.84 -28.73 -33.81
C ILE A 145 22.81 -28.93 -35.33
N VAL A 146 21.77 -28.45 -36.01
CA VAL A 146 21.65 -28.56 -37.48
C VAL A 146 22.78 -27.81 -38.18
N GLY A 147 23.13 -26.61 -37.72
CA GLY A 147 24.24 -25.83 -38.25
C GLY A 147 25.58 -26.55 -38.11
N LEU A 148 25.85 -27.16 -36.95
CA LEU A 148 27.06 -27.96 -36.73
C LEU A 148 27.12 -29.19 -37.64
N ILE A 149 26.01 -29.91 -37.80
CA ILE A 149 25.94 -31.08 -38.69
C ILE A 149 26.20 -30.66 -40.15
N TRP A 150 25.63 -29.54 -40.59
CA TRP A 150 25.83 -29.04 -41.94
C TRP A 150 27.28 -28.63 -42.20
N LEU A 151 27.92 -27.97 -41.23
CA LEU A 151 29.32 -27.56 -41.31
C LEU A 151 30.25 -28.77 -41.37
N LEU A 152 29.97 -29.82 -40.58
CA LEU A 152 30.73 -31.08 -40.59
C LEU A 152 30.57 -31.87 -41.90
N MET A 153 29.43 -31.77 -42.58
CA MET A 153 29.24 -32.41 -43.90
C MET A 153 29.95 -31.66 -45.04
N LEU A 154 30.29 -30.38 -44.83
CA LEU A 154 30.92 -29.53 -45.85
C LEU A 154 32.45 -29.49 -45.74
N ALA A 155 33.00 -29.93 -44.60
CA ALA A 155 34.43 -30.03 -44.29
C ALA A 155 35.00 -31.41 -44.65
#